data_AF-A0A8J5S796-F1
#
_entry.id   AF-A0A8J5S796-F1
#
_cell.length_a   1.000
_cell.length_b   1.000
_cell.length_c   1.000
_cell.angle_alpha   90.00
_cell.angle_beta   90.00
_cell.angle_gamma   90.00
#
_symmetry.space_group_name_H-M   'P 1'
#
loop_
_entity.id
_entity.type
_entity.pdbx_description
1 polymer ?
#
loop_
_entity_poly.entity_id
_entity_poly.type
_entity_poly.pdbx_seq_one_letter_code
_entity_poly.pdbx_strand_id
1 'polypeptide(L)'
;MVVVAAMVASAVCASLAAAGFAGDIRVDLTHVDAGKELPKHELIRRAMQRSKARAAALSVVRNGGMYSKSTRQSGVVVRPSGDLEYVMDLAIGTPPQPVSALLDTGSDLVWTQCDTCTACLWQPDPLFSPGLSSSYEPMRCSGQLCTDILHHNCLRPDTCTYRYSYGDGTTTLGYYATEQFTFTSSSGEKQTVPLGFCCGTMNVGSLNNGSGIVGFGRDPLSLVSQLSIRRFSYCLTPYTSNKKSTLLFGSLADGVYDDTTGPFQTTALLQSRQNPTFYYVAFTGVTVGTRRLRIPASAFALGHDGSGGVIIDSGTALTLFPAAVLDEVVRAFRSQLRLPLANDSSPEDGVCFAAPVTSGRLAQLRVAVPRMVFHFHGGADLDLPRRNYVLDDHRNGRLCLLFADSGDSGATIGNFVQQDMRVLYDLERETLSFAPAQC
;
A
#
# COMPACT_ATOMS: atom_id res chain seq x y z
N MET A 1 72.11 -2.46 -16.77
CA MET A 1 71.47 -3.77 -16.54
C MET A 1 71.22 -3.88 -15.04
N VAL A 2 70.02 -3.97 -14.47
CA VAL A 2 68.62 -4.02 -14.92
C VAL A 2 67.85 -3.34 -13.76
N VAL A 3 66.99 -2.36 -14.04
CA VAL A 3 66.07 -1.79 -13.05
C VAL A 3 64.79 -2.61 -13.11
N VAL A 4 64.44 -3.29 -12.02
CA VAL A 4 63.19 -4.04 -11.89
C VAL A 4 62.10 -3.07 -11.45
N ALA A 5 61.22 -2.70 -12.38
CA ALA A 5 60.02 -1.94 -12.09
C ALA A 5 58.95 -2.90 -11.55
N ALA A 6 58.58 -2.74 -10.28
CA ALA A 6 57.43 -3.41 -9.69
C ALA A 6 56.15 -2.71 -10.17
N MET A 7 55.36 -3.38 -11.03
CA MET A 7 54.01 -2.95 -11.34
C MET A 7 53.11 -3.24 -10.13
N VAL A 8 52.69 -2.19 -9.44
CA VAL A 8 51.59 -2.27 -8.47
C VAL A 8 50.30 -2.26 -9.29
N ALA A 9 49.64 -3.41 -9.39
CA ALA A 9 48.30 -3.50 -9.95
C ALA A 9 47.31 -2.87 -8.95
N SER A 10 46.92 -1.63 -9.20
CA SER A 10 45.79 -1.01 -8.51
C SER A 10 44.51 -1.77 -8.90
N ALA A 11 44.01 -2.58 -7.97
CA ALA A 11 42.66 -3.13 -8.06
C ALA A 11 41.68 -1.96 -7.99
N VAL A 12 41.24 -1.50 -9.16
CA VAL A 12 40.08 -0.61 -9.27
C VAL A 12 38.90 -1.40 -8.73
N CYS A 13 38.44 -1.04 -7.53
CA CYS A 13 37.19 -1.50 -6.97
C CYS A 13 36.08 -0.91 -7.85
N ALA A 14 35.72 -1.63 -8.90
CA ALA A 14 34.56 -1.31 -9.69
C ALA A 14 33.34 -1.50 -8.78
N SER A 15 32.76 -0.40 -8.34
CA SER A 15 31.41 -0.40 -7.80
C SER A 15 30.51 -1.06 -8.84
N LEU A 16 30.02 -2.26 -8.54
CA LEU A 16 28.88 -2.84 -9.23
C LEU A 16 27.72 -1.86 -9.01
N ALA A 17 27.51 -0.95 -9.95
CA ALA A 17 26.19 -0.39 -10.15
C ALA A 17 25.29 -1.61 -10.34
N ALA A 18 24.42 -1.88 -9.37
CA ALA A 18 23.49 -2.99 -9.44
C ALA A 18 22.78 -2.90 -10.79
N ALA A 19 23.05 -3.85 -11.68
CA ALA A 19 22.31 -3.95 -12.92
C ALA A 19 20.85 -4.12 -12.51
N GLY A 20 20.02 -3.11 -12.79
CA GLY A 20 18.62 -3.13 -12.39
C GLY A 20 17.93 -4.39 -12.92
N PHE A 21 16.97 -4.93 -12.17
CA PHE A 21 16.20 -6.08 -12.63
C PHE A 21 15.65 -5.81 -14.03
N ALA A 22 16.10 -6.60 -15.00
CA ALA A 22 15.74 -6.49 -16.41
C ALA A 22 14.62 -7.48 -16.80
N GLY A 23 14.01 -8.14 -15.81
CA GLY A 23 12.91 -9.07 -16.05
C GLY A 23 11.55 -8.37 -16.02
N ASP A 24 10.58 -9.03 -16.61
CA ASP A 24 9.18 -8.65 -16.55
C ASP A 24 8.47 -9.55 -15.54
N ILE A 25 7.73 -8.94 -14.62
CA ILE A 25 6.92 -9.68 -13.66
C ILE A 25 5.48 -9.19 -13.79
N ARG A 26 4.57 -10.13 -13.98
CA ARG A 26 3.13 -9.92 -13.92
C ARG A 26 2.56 -10.74 -12.77
N VAL A 27 1.85 -10.07 -11.87
CA VAL A 27 1.20 -10.68 -10.71
C VAL A 27 -0.28 -10.36 -10.74
N ASP A 28 -1.11 -11.36 -10.48
CA ASP A 28 -2.51 -11.14 -10.19
C ASP A 28 -2.69 -10.83 -8.70
N LEU A 29 -3.43 -9.78 -8.40
CA LEU A 29 -3.76 -9.38 -7.03
C LEU A 29 -5.20 -9.75 -6.70
N THR A 30 -5.41 -10.36 -5.55
CA THR A 30 -6.72 -10.74 -5.03
C THR A 30 -7.06 -9.86 -3.85
N HIS A 31 -8.26 -9.29 -3.84
CA HIS A 31 -8.74 -8.51 -2.70
C HIS A 31 -8.93 -9.41 -1.46
N VAL A 32 -8.61 -8.94 -0.26
CA VAL A 32 -8.68 -9.75 0.99
C VAL A 32 -10.07 -10.28 1.33
N ASP A 33 -11.12 -9.65 0.79
CA ASP A 33 -12.50 -10.09 0.97
C ASP A 33 -13.09 -10.84 -0.25
N ALA A 34 -12.28 -11.12 -1.27
CA ALA A 34 -12.71 -11.91 -2.43
C ALA A 34 -13.17 -13.31 -1.98
N GLY A 35 -14.26 -13.79 -2.58
CA GLY A 35 -14.82 -15.13 -2.30
C GLY A 35 -15.62 -15.27 -0.99
N LYS A 36 -15.72 -14.22 -0.14
CA LYS A 36 -16.43 -14.31 1.15
C LYS A 36 -17.97 -14.25 1.06
N GLU A 37 -18.53 -14.14 -0.15
CA GLU A 37 -19.99 -14.03 -0.42
C GLU A 37 -20.74 -13.00 0.46
N LEU A 38 -20.05 -11.91 0.85
CA LEU A 38 -20.60 -10.89 1.74
C LEU A 38 -21.45 -9.87 0.97
N PRO A 39 -22.52 -9.32 1.57
CA PRO A 39 -23.27 -8.23 0.96
C PRO A 39 -22.41 -6.96 0.89
N LYS A 40 -22.68 -6.11 -0.12
CA LYS A 40 -21.89 -4.90 -0.42
C LYS A 40 -21.67 -3.98 0.80
N HIS A 41 -22.69 -3.75 1.61
CA HIS A 41 -22.57 -2.90 2.80
C HIS A 41 -21.57 -3.47 3.81
N GLU A 42 -21.52 -4.79 3.98
CA GLU A 42 -20.61 -5.47 4.90
C GLU A 42 -19.18 -5.43 4.37
N LEU A 43 -18.99 -5.65 3.06
CA LEU A 43 -17.68 -5.49 2.43
C LEU A 43 -17.13 -4.08 2.69
N ILE A 44 -17.94 -3.04 2.52
CA ILE A 44 -17.47 -1.66 2.74
C ILE A 44 -17.26 -1.36 4.23
N ARG A 45 -18.12 -1.85 5.12
CA ARG A 45 -17.92 -1.72 6.57
C ARG A 45 -16.56 -2.27 7.00
N ARG A 46 -16.15 -3.42 6.43
CA ARG A 46 -14.84 -4.03 6.67
C ARG A 46 -13.70 -3.16 6.13
N ALA A 47 -13.81 -2.64 4.90
CA ALA A 47 -12.83 -1.69 4.33
C ALA A 47 -12.70 -0.42 5.18
N MET A 48 -13.80 0.09 5.72
CA MET A 48 -13.80 1.26 6.61
C MET A 48 -13.08 0.98 7.93
N GLN A 49 -13.33 -0.19 8.53
CA GLN A 49 -12.64 -0.61 9.75
C GLN A 49 -11.12 -0.73 9.51
N ARG A 50 -10.70 -1.36 8.42
CA ARG A 50 -9.29 -1.46 8.02
C ARG A 50 -8.67 -0.09 7.76
N SER A 51 -9.36 0.77 7.01
CA SER A 51 -8.86 2.13 6.73
C SER A 51 -8.69 2.99 7.98
N LYS A 52 -9.52 2.78 9.02
CA LYS A 52 -9.35 3.46 10.31
C LYS A 52 -8.17 2.95 11.11
N ALA A 53 -7.96 1.64 11.10
CA ALA A 53 -6.75 1.06 11.68
C ALA A 53 -5.50 1.58 10.97
N ARG A 54 -5.54 1.67 9.63
CA ARG A 54 -4.49 2.25 8.81
C ARG A 54 -4.27 3.74 9.07
N ALA A 55 -5.34 4.52 9.28
CA ALA A 55 -5.25 5.92 9.67
C ALA A 55 -4.50 6.09 11.00
N ALA A 56 -4.89 5.30 12.01
CA ALA A 56 -4.23 5.29 13.30
C ALA A 56 -2.75 4.88 13.19
N ALA A 57 -2.45 3.89 12.34
CA ALA A 57 -1.09 3.44 12.04
C ALA A 57 -0.22 4.55 11.43
N LEU A 58 -0.70 5.21 10.38
CA LEU A 58 0.02 6.28 9.70
C LEU A 58 0.19 7.53 10.58
N SER A 59 -0.79 7.83 11.44
CA SER A 59 -0.73 8.93 12.40
C SER A 59 0.42 8.77 13.40
N VAL A 60 0.67 7.54 13.88
CA VAL A 60 1.81 7.26 14.77
C VAL A 60 3.14 7.55 14.07
N VAL A 61 3.29 7.12 12.81
CA VAL A 61 4.52 7.30 12.04
C VAL A 61 4.78 8.77 11.71
N ARG A 62 3.77 9.49 11.20
CA ARG A 62 3.91 10.91 10.81
C ARG A 62 4.19 11.86 11.97
N ASN A 63 3.69 11.55 13.16
CA ASN A 63 3.92 12.36 14.35
C ASN A 63 5.26 12.04 15.05
N GLY A 64 6.18 11.31 14.39
CA GLY A 64 7.50 10.99 14.92
C GLY A 64 7.45 10.02 16.11
N GLY A 65 6.35 9.28 16.26
CA GLY A 65 6.21 8.27 17.29
C GLY A 65 7.07 7.06 16.97
N MET A 66 8.34 7.08 17.38
CA MET A 66 8.94 5.83 17.85
C MET A 66 8.00 5.27 18.91
N TYR A 67 7.68 3.97 18.86
CA TYR A 67 6.95 3.27 19.93
C TYR A 67 7.77 3.33 21.25
N SER A 68 7.79 4.50 21.88
CA SER A 68 8.26 4.70 23.24
C SER A 68 7.10 4.29 24.13
N LYS A 69 7.35 3.32 25.01
CA LYS A 69 6.39 2.75 25.97
C LYS A 69 5.83 3.75 27.00
N SER A 70 5.89 5.07 26.79
CA SER A 70 5.62 6.06 27.83
C SER A 70 5.14 7.42 27.30
N THR A 71 4.12 7.46 26.44
CA THR A 71 3.39 8.72 26.21
C THR A 71 1.89 8.48 26.23
N ARG A 72 1.28 8.79 27.39
CA ARG A 72 -0.12 9.19 27.46
C ARG A 72 -0.27 10.53 26.73
N GLN A 73 -0.47 10.51 25.42
CA GLN A 73 -1.04 11.63 24.69
C GLN A 73 -1.76 11.09 23.44
N SER A 74 -3.04 11.44 23.35
CA SER A 74 -4.04 11.05 22.34
C SER A 74 -4.55 9.60 22.48
N GLY A 75 -5.80 9.44 22.91
CA GLY A 75 -6.46 8.15 23.21
C GLY A 75 -6.76 7.24 22.01
N VAL A 76 -5.88 7.20 21.00
CA VAL A 76 -6.01 6.30 19.84
C VAL A 76 -5.38 4.96 20.19
N VAL A 77 -6.19 4.01 20.66
CA VAL A 77 -5.75 2.63 20.84
C VAL A 77 -5.65 1.98 19.47
N VAL A 78 -4.43 1.87 18.93
CA VAL A 78 -4.19 1.06 17.74
C VAL A 78 -4.33 -0.41 18.13
N ARG A 79 -5.28 -1.12 17.52
CA ARG A 79 -5.43 -2.56 17.67
C ARG A 79 -5.01 -3.23 16.37
N PRO A 80 -4.18 -4.30 16.42
CA PRO A 80 -3.85 -5.06 15.22
C PRO A 80 -5.12 -5.64 14.61
N SER A 81 -5.45 -5.21 13.39
CA SER A 81 -6.67 -5.63 12.71
C SER A 81 -6.43 -6.20 11.32
N GLY A 82 -5.20 -6.14 10.80
CA GLY A 82 -4.92 -6.41 9.38
C GLY A 82 -5.55 -5.29 8.56
N ASP A 83 -4.77 -4.29 8.23
CA ASP A 83 -5.26 -3.05 7.62
C ASP A 83 -5.07 -2.99 6.10
N LEU A 84 -4.39 -3.98 5.51
CA LEU A 84 -4.09 -4.10 4.09
C LEU A 84 -5.21 -4.79 3.29
N GLU A 85 -5.23 -4.54 1.98
CA GLU A 85 -6.41 -4.76 1.12
C GLU A 85 -6.18 -5.79 -0.01
N TYR A 86 -4.94 -5.98 -0.46
CA TYR A 86 -4.63 -6.85 -1.60
C TYR A 86 -3.57 -7.89 -1.26
N VAL A 87 -3.82 -9.11 -1.70
CA VAL A 87 -2.94 -10.28 -1.56
C VAL A 87 -2.37 -10.62 -2.93
N MET A 88 -1.10 -10.97 -2.96
CA MET A 88 -0.41 -11.54 -4.12
C MET A 88 0.01 -12.97 -3.83
N ASP A 89 -0.22 -13.84 -4.82
CA ASP A 89 0.22 -15.24 -4.76
C ASP A 89 1.64 -15.34 -5.33
N LEU A 90 2.56 -15.89 -4.54
CA LEU A 90 3.95 -16.15 -4.92
C LEU A 90 4.40 -17.50 -4.35
N ALA A 91 5.61 -17.91 -4.67
CA ALA A 91 6.25 -19.05 -4.02
C ALA A 91 7.67 -18.70 -3.57
N ILE A 92 8.12 -19.34 -2.48
CA ILE A 92 9.44 -19.13 -1.88
C ILE A 92 10.17 -20.48 -1.81
N GLY A 93 11.45 -20.50 -2.17
CA GLY A 93 12.33 -21.67 -1.97
C GLY A 93 12.57 -22.56 -3.18
N THR A 94 13.46 -23.53 -2.98
CA THR A 94 13.82 -24.57 -3.96
C THR A 94 13.74 -25.97 -3.32
N PRO A 95 12.69 -26.76 -3.58
CA PRO A 95 11.57 -26.48 -4.48
C PRO A 95 10.62 -25.38 -3.97
N PRO A 96 9.85 -24.72 -4.86
CA PRO A 96 8.96 -23.61 -4.48
C PRO A 96 7.83 -24.04 -3.53
N GLN A 97 7.63 -23.27 -2.45
CA GLN A 97 6.56 -23.42 -1.47
C GLN A 97 5.56 -22.25 -1.60
N PRO A 98 4.24 -22.48 -1.68
CA PRO A 98 3.26 -21.43 -1.93
C PRO A 98 3.12 -20.45 -0.76
N VAL A 99 2.97 -19.16 -1.07
CA VAL A 99 2.77 -18.06 -0.12
C VAL A 99 1.83 -17.02 -0.72
N SER A 100 0.72 -16.75 -0.05
CA SER A 100 -0.17 -15.61 -0.33
C SER A 100 0.14 -14.44 0.61
N ALA A 101 0.88 -13.44 0.13
CA ALA A 101 1.34 -12.31 0.96
C ALA A 101 0.60 -10.99 0.65
N LEU A 102 0.43 -10.14 1.64
CA LEU A 102 -0.20 -8.83 1.47
C LEU A 102 0.75 -7.86 0.77
N LEU A 103 0.25 -7.10 -0.20
CA LEU A 103 0.98 -6.02 -0.86
C LEU A 103 0.82 -4.72 -0.07
N ASP A 104 1.93 -4.03 0.21
CA ASP A 104 1.90 -2.78 0.99
C ASP A 104 2.84 -1.70 0.42
N THR A 105 2.28 -0.64 -0.16
CA THR A 105 3.06 0.55 -0.60
C THR A 105 3.48 1.48 0.55
N GLY A 106 3.01 1.22 1.77
CA GLY A 106 3.34 2.00 2.97
C GLY A 106 4.30 1.31 3.93
N SER A 107 4.99 0.24 3.51
CA SER A 107 6.08 -0.37 4.27
C SER A 107 7.14 -1.01 3.37
N ASP A 108 8.30 -1.30 3.94
CA ASP A 108 9.44 -1.82 3.18
C ASP A 108 9.70 -3.30 3.42
N LEU A 109 9.41 -3.86 4.60
CA LEU A 109 9.83 -5.24 4.89
C LEU A 109 9.11 -6.29 4.02
N VAL A 110 9.88 -7.17 3.39
CA VAL A 110 9.40 -8.43 2.79
C VAL A 110 9.56 -9.57 3.80
N TRP A 111 8.45 -10.20 4.21
CA TRP A 111 8.50 -11.28 5.20
C TRP A 111 7.33 -12.26 5.06
N THR A 112 7.52 -13.47 5.59
CA THR A 112 6.49 -14.54 5.71
C THR A 112 6.62 -15.27 7.04
N GLN A 113 5.60 -16.01 7.46
CA GLN A 113 5.67 -16.88 8.64
C GLN A 113 6.38 -18.19 8.31
N CYS A 114 7.31 -18.60 9.18
CA CYS A 114 8.10 -19.82 8.99
C CYS A 114 7.68 -20.96 9.94
N ASP A 115 7.96 -22.21 9.58
CA ASP A 115 7.58 -23.42 10.34
C ASP A 115 8.22 -23.52 11.74
N THR A 116 9.33 -22.82 11.99
CA THR A 116 9.95 -22.63 13.31
C THR A 116 9.19 -21.64 14.20
N CYS A 117 8.03 -21.18 13.75
CA CYS A 117 7.23 -20.20 14.46
C CYS A 117 6.58 -20.78 15.73
N THR A 118 6.76 -20.06 16.83
CA THR A 118 6.27 -20.42 18.17
C THR A 118 5.00 -19.67 18.54
N ALA A 119 4.75 -18.51 17.91
CA ALA A 119 3.53 -17.73 18.04
C ALA A 119 3.14 -17.22 16.65
N CYS A 120 2.20 -17.90 15.99
CA CYS A 120 1.87 -17.66 14.60
C CYS A 120 0.45 -17.12 14.46
N LEU A 121 0.28 -16.27 13.47
CA LEU A 121 -1.02 -15.85 13.00
C LEU A 121 -1.60 -16.94 12.11
N TRP A 122 -2.92 -17.08 12.17
CA TRP A 122 -3.61 -18.04 11.31
C TRP A 122 -3.48 -17.64 9.84
N GLN A 123 -3.12 -18.60 8.99
CA GLN A 123 -3.05 -18.46 7.55
C GLN A 123 -3.57 -19.74 6.87
N PRO A 124 -4.14 -19.67 5.65
CA PRO A 124 -4.58 -20.85 4.89
C PRO A 124 -3.41 -21.68 4.34
N ASP A 125 -2.36 -21.03 3.86
CA ASP A 125 -1.19 -21.70 3.30
C ASP A 125 -0.35 -22.37 4.39
N PRO A 126 0.41 -23.43 4.08
CA PRO A 126 1.45 -23.93 4.96
C PRO A 126 2.47 -22.83 5.32
N LEU A 127 3.02 -22.91 6.53
CA LEU A 127 4.17 -22.07 6.91
C LEU A 127 5.36 -22.41 6.01
N PHE A 128 6.15 -21.39 5.65
CA PHE A 128 7.37 -21.62 4.88
C PHE A 128 8.37 -22.43 5.71
N SER A 129 8.92 -23.50 5.14
CA SER A 129 9.93 -24.31 5.81
C SER A 129 11.33 -24.04 5.21
N PRO A 130 12.19 -23.29 5.91
CA PRO A 130 13.58 -23.07 5.50
C PRO A 130 14.34 -24.38 5.29
N GLY A 131 14.10 -25.38 6.15
CA GLY A 131 14.79 -26.68 6.10
C GLY A 131 14.43 -27.53 4.88
N LEU A 132 13.35 -27.20 4.18
CA LEU A 132 12.93 -27.87 2.94
C LEU A 132 13.39 -27.15 1.68
N SER A 133 14.06 -25.99 1.80
CA SER A 133 14.59 -25.23 0.68
C SER A 133 16.10 -25.35 0.58
N SER A 134 16.58 -25.83 -0.56
CA SER A 134 18.02 -25.93 -0.86
C SER A 134 18.68 -24.58 -1.16
N SER A 135 17.89 -23.52 -1.38
CA SER A 135 18.37 -22.16 -1.65
C SER A 135 18.24 -21.19 -0.47
N TYR A 136 17.81 -21.68 0.69
CA TYR A 136 17.72 -20.87 1.90
C TYR A 136 19.11 -20.56 2.45
N GLU A 137 19.44 -19.27 2.57
CA GLU A 137 20.71 -18.83 3.13
C GLU A 137 20.48 -17.81 4.27
N PRO A 138 20.84 -18.14 5.53
CA PRO A 138 20.76 -17.20 6.63
C PRO A 138 21.61 -15.96 6.37
N MET A 139 21.06 -14.78 6.63
CA MET A 139 21.77 -13.53 6.44
C MET A 139 22.80 -13.33 7.56
N ARG A 140 24.05 -13.07 7.16
CA ARG A 140 25.13 -12.70 8.07
C ARG A 140 24.92 -11.30 8.63
N CYS A 141 25.45 -11.05 9.82
CA CYS A 141 25.31 -9.74 10.46
C CYS A 141 26.02 -8.61 9.73
N SER A 142 27.10 -8.91 9.02
CA SER A 142 27.79 -7.94 8.18
C SER A 142 27.07 -7.67 6.85
N GLY A 143 25.93 -8.31 6.58
CA GLY A 143 25.16 -8.11 5.36
C GLY A 143 24.48 -6.73 5.36
N GLN A 144 24.53 -6.02 4.23
CA GLN A 144 23.97 -4.67 4.11
C GLN A 144 22.49 -4.61 4.52
N LEU A 145 21.68 -5.53 4.02
CA LEU A 145 20.25 -5.59 4.34
C LEU A 145 19.98 -5.82 5.84
N CYS A 146 20.86 -6.53 6.55
CA CYS A 146 20.74 -6.67 8.01
C CYS A 146 20.88 -5.31 8.71
N THR A 147 21.85 -4.51 8.27
CA THR A 147 22.10 -3.17 8.84
C THR A 147 21.02 -2.15 8.48
N ASP A 148 20.30 -2.37 7.38
CA ASP A 148 19.18 -1.52 6.95
C ASP A 148 17.92 -1.74 7.83
N ILE A 149 17.83 -2.86 8.56
CA ILE A 149 16.77 -3.06 9.55
C ILE A 149 17.07 -2.26 10.82
N LEU A 150 16.15 -1.36 11.20
CA LEU A 150 16.30 -0.50 12.39
C LEU A 150 16.50 -1.29 13.69
N HIS A 151 15.77 -2.40 13.88
CA HIS A 151 15.84 -3.23 15.07
C HIS A 151 16.33 -4.65 14.73
N HIS A 152 17.61 -4.75 14.34
CA HIS A 152 18.29 -6.03 14.15
C HIS A 152 19.15 -6.42 15.36
N ASN A 153 19.42 -7.71 15.51
CA ASN A 153 20.40 -8.25 16.45
C ASN A 153 21.20 -9.38 15.80
N CYS A 154 22.33 -9.72 16.41
CA CYS A 154 23.24 -10.73 15.93
C CYS A 154 23.34 -11.91 16.89
N LEU A 155 22.77 -13.04 16.47
CA LEU A 155 22.94 -14.30 17.18
C LEU A 155 24.23 -14.98 16.74
N ARG A 156 24.93 -15.57 17.72
CA ARG A 156 26.17 -16.31 17.45
C ARG A 156 25.89 -17.58 16.64
N PRO A 157 26.75 -17.95 15.68
CA PRO A 157 28.02 -17.29 15.39
C PRO A 157 27.91 -16.00 14.55
N ASP A 158 26.97 -15.90 13.61
CA ASP A 158 26.84 -14.75 12.69
C ASP A 158 25.49 -14.74 11.97
N THR A 159 24.37 -14.73 12.70
CA THR A 159 23.02 -14.75 12.11
C THR A 159 22.24 -13.50 12.47
N CYS A 160 21.77 -12.79 11.45
CA CYS A 160 20.93 -11.62 11.59
C CYS A 160 19.52 -12.01 12.04
N THR A 161 19.07 -11.38 13.10
CA THR A 161 17.68 -11.43 13.58
C THR A 161 17.07 -10.06 13.50
N TYR A 162 15.75 -10.01 13.41
CA TYR A 162 15.02 -8.77 13.28
C TYR A 162 13.84 -8.71 14.24
N ARG A 163 13.41 -7.49 14.53
CA ARG A 163 12.09 -7.17 15.02
C ARG A 163 11.53 -6.04 14.18
N TYR A 164 10.31 -6.20 13.69
CA TYR A 164 9.64 -5.19 12.90
C TYR A 164 8.24 -4.96 13.44
N SER A 165 7.89 -3.70 13.67
CA SER A 165 6.59 -3.30 14.21
C SER A 165 5.92 -2.34 13.22
N TYR A 166 4.76 -2.76 12.74
CA TYR A 166 3.89 -1.98 11.87
C TYR A 166 3.08 -0.98 12.67
N GLY A 167 2.65 0.09 12.00
CA GLY A 167 1.86 1.14 12.63
C GLY A 167 0.54 0.63 13.18
N ASP A 168 -0.06 -0.41 12.59
CA ASP A 168 -1.31 -1.05 13.02
C ASP A 168 -1.14 -1.91 14.31
N GLY A 169 0.10 -2.01 14.81
CA GLY A 169 0.46 -2.83 15.96
C GLY A 169 0.85 -4.26 15.60
N THR A 170 0.71 -4.68 14.34
CA THR A 170 1.24 -5.96 13.88
C THR A 170 2.75 -5.97 14.07
N THR A 171 3.29 -7.04 14.65
CA THR A 171 4.73 -7.17 14.92
C THR A 171 5.19 -8.55 14.51
N THR A 172 6.36 -8.61 13.88
CA THR A 172 7.02 -9.85 13.51
C THR A 172 8.47 -9.81 13.98
N LEU A 173 8.98 -10.94 14.44
CA LEU A 173 10.40 -11.14 14.76
C LEU A 173 10.86 -12.52 14.31
N GLY A 174 12.14 -12.63 14.02
CA GLY A 174 12.73 -13.89 13.58
C GLY A 174 14.08 -13.67 12.93
N TYR A 175 14.35 -14.42 11.87
CA TYR A 175 15.64 -14.46 11.21
C TYR A 175 15.58 -13.79 9.84
N TYR A 176 16.61 -13.04 9.49
CA TYR A 176 16.78 -12.54 8.13
C TYR A 176 17.53 -13.61 7.31
N ALA A 177 17.03 -13.93 6.11
CA ALA A 177 17.68 -14.78 5.14
C ALA A 177 17.57 -14.21 3.71
N THR A 178 18.29 -14.82 2.78
CA THR A 178 18.07 -14.69 1.34
C THR A 178 17.44 -15.96 0.80
N GLU A 179 16.56 -15.82 -0.18
CA GLU A 179 15.85 -16.95 -0.80
C GLU A 179 15.35 -16.61 -2.21
N GLN A 180 15.02 -17.65 -2.98
CA GLN A 180 14.43 -17.56 -4.31
C GLN A 180 12.91 -17.34 -4.21
N PHE A 181 12.46 -16.19 -4.70
CA PHE A 181 11.05 -15.85 -4.83
C PHE A 181 10.59 -16.08 -6.26
N THR A 182 9.52 -16.83 -6.44
CA THR A 182 8.94 -17.17 -7.73
C THR A 182 7.57 -16.52 -7.88
N PHE A 183 7.43 -15.65 -8.88
CA PHE A 183 6.18 -15.02 -9.28
C PHE A 183 5.62 -15.78 -10.47
N THR A 184 4.36 -16.21 -10.36
CA THR A 184 3.67 -16.91 -11.46
C THR A 184 2.57 -16.00 -11.99
N SER A 185 2.63 -15.69 -13.28
CA SER A 185 1.59 -14.90 -13.94
C SER A 185 0.36 -15.76 -14.27
N SER A 186 -0.74 -15.10 -14.65
CA SER A 186 -1.96 -15.80 -15.11
C SER A 186 -1.77 -16.61 -16.40
N SER A 187 -0.75 -16.32 -17.20
CA SER A 187 -0.37 -17.13 -18.37
C SER A 187 0.47 -18.36 -18.00
N GLY A 188 0.82 -18.53 -16.72
CA GLY A 188 1.67 -19.61 -16.23
C GLY A 188 3.17 -19.35 -16.37
N GLU A 189 3.56 -18.16 -16.85
CA GLU A 189 4.96 -17.74 -16.91
C GLU A 189 5.50 -17.55 -15.49
N LYS A 190 6.69 -18.11 -15.24
CA LYS A 190 7.33 -18.07 -13.92
C LYS A 190 8.61 -17.26 -13.98
N GLN A 191 8.71 -16.27 -13.11
CA GLN A 191 9.91 -15.49 -12.91
C GLN A 191 10.43 -15.72 -11.51
N THR A 192 11.68 -16.19 -11.38
CA THR A 192 12.33 -16.42 -10.10
C THR A 192 13.45 -15.42 -9.87
N VAL A 193 13.48 -14.78 -8.70
CA VAL A 193 14.47 -13.77 -8.31
C VAL A 193 14.97 -14.00 -6.88
N PRO A 194 16.25 -13.73 -6.60
CA PRO A 194 16.74 -13.74 -5.23
C PRO A 194 16.24 -12.49 -4.48
N LEU A 195 15.74 -12.67 -3.27
CA LEU A 195 15.38 -11.59 -2.36
C LEU A 195 15.92 -11.87 -0.96
N GLY A 196 16.35 -10.81 -0.29
CA GLY A 196 16.38 -10.79 1.16
C GLY A 196 14.95 -10.73 1.69
N PHE A 197 14.61 -11.63 2.60
CA PHE A 197 13.35 -11.63 3.31
C PHE A 197 13.50 -12.03 4.77
N CYS A 198 12.49 -11.69 5.55
CA CYS A 198 12.41 -12.00 6.95
C CYS A 198 11.51 -13.22 7.21
N CYS A 199 12.04 -14.17 7.96
CA CYS A 199 11.41 -15.42 8.34
C CYS A 199 10.85 -15.29 9.76
N GLY A 200 9.54 -15.04 9.84
CA GLY A 200 8.84 -14.71 11.09
C GLY A 200 8.60 -15.92 11.96
N THR A 201 9.15 -15.89 13.18
CA THR A 201 9.05 -16.97 14.20
C THR A 201 8.18 -16.60 15.39
N MET A 202 7.94 -15.31 15.62
CA MET A 202 6.86 -14.84 16.50
C MET A 202 6.17 -13.66 15.83
N ASN A 203 4.87 -13.80 15.62
CA ASN A 203 4.04 -12.86 14.90
C ASN A 203 2.81 -12.55 15.76
N VAL A 204 2.56 -11.27 15.98
CA VAL A 204 1.43 -10.77 16.76
C VAL A 204 0.66 -9.81 15.88
N GLY A 205 -0.67 -9.96 15.85
CA GLY A 205 -1.56 -9.08 15.13
C GLY A 205 -2.54 -9.81 14.21
N SER A 206 -2.77 -9.29 13.02
CA SER A 206 -3.65 -9.90 12.02
C SER A 206 -3.11 -9.62 10.63
N LEU A 207 -3.14 -10.64 9.76
CA LEU A 207 -2.73 -10.54 8.36
C LEU A 207 -3.89 -10.72 7.39
N ASN A 208 -5.15 -10.60 7.83
CA ASN A 208 -6.31 -10.85 6.96
C ASN A 208 -6.23 -12.17 6.18
N ASN A 209 -5.72 -13.23 6.83
CA ASN A 209 -5.45 -14.55 6.25
C ASN A 209 -4.28 -14.60 5.25
N GLY A 210 -3.49 -13.55 5.13
CA GLY A 210 -2.21 -13.57 4.42
C GLY A 210 -1.12 -14.27 5.23
N SER A 211 -0.12 -14.77 4.52
CA SER A 211 1.03 -15.48 5.07
C SER A 211 2.19 -14.57 5.46
N GLY A 212 2.11 -13.29 5.11
CA GLY A 212 3.14 -12.28 5.34
C GLY A 212 2.83 -10.97 4.63
N ILE A 213 3.83 -10.09 4.52
CA ILE A 213 3.72 -8.80 3.83
C ILE A 213 4.90 -8.64 2.87
N VAL A 214 4.64 -8.15 1.68
CA VAL A 214 5.63 -7.70 0.70
C VAL A 214 5.59 -6.18 0.67
N GLY A 215 6.61 -5.56 1.25
CA GLY A 215 6.78 -4.11 1.22
C GLY A 215 7.16 -3.58 -0.17
N PHE A 216 6.44 -2.55 -0.60
CA PHE A 216 6.63 -1.80 -1.85
C PHE A 216 7.08 -0.37 -1.60
N GLY A 217 7.44 -0.02 -0.36
CA GLY A 217 8.03 1.26 -0.02
C GLY A 217 9.38 1.50 -0.70
N ARG A 218 10.02 2.59 -0.35
CA ARG A 218 11.20 3.11 -1.06
C ARG A 218 12.52 2.83 -0.35
N ASP A 219 12.50 2.23 0.84
CA ASP A 219 13.74 1.90 1.55
C ASP A 219 14.35 0.59 1.04
N PRO A 220 15.64 0.31 1.35
CA PRO A 220 16.38 -0.83 0.80
C PRO A 220 15.78 -2.21 1.05
N LEU A 221 14.93 -2.35 2.09
CA LEU A 221 14.29 -3.61 2.45
C LEU A 221 13.13 -4.00 1.53
N SER A 222 12.61 -3.07 0.72
CA SER A 222 11.45 -3.30 -0.14
C SER A 222 11.77 -4.16 -1.35
N LEU A 223 10.76 -4.88 -1.86
CA LEU A 223 10.88 -5.65 -3.09
C LEU A 223 11.31 -4.75 -4.26
N VAL A 224 10.75 -3.54 -4.29
CA VAL A 224 11.02 -2.52 -5.31
C VAL A 224 12.50 -2.11 -5.30
N SER A 225 13.07 -1.84 -4.13
CA SER A 225 14.46 -1.42 -3.98
C SER A 225 15.44 -2.57 -4.19
N GLN A 226 15.18 -3.75 -3.61
CA GLN A 226 16.05 -4.92 -3.73
C GLN A 226 16.20 -5.38 -5.18
N LEU A 227 15.12 -5.32 -5.96
CA LEU A 227 15.16 -5.63 -7.39
C LEU A 227 15.53 -4.41 -8.25
N SER A 228 15.77 -3.23 -7.66
CA SER A 228 16.07 -2.00 -8.41
C SER A 228 15.03 -1.72 -9.51
N ILE A 229 13.76 -1.90 -9.16
CA ILE A 229 12.62 -1.69 -10.04
C ILE A 229 12.50 -0.21 -10.33
N ARG A 230 12.63 0.16 -11.60
CA ARG A 230 12.53 1.57 -12.03
C ARG A 230 11.09 2.03 -12.20
N ARG A 231 10.21 1.11 -12.61
CA ARG A 231 8.80 1.36 -12.84
C ARG A 231 7.97 0.16 -12.43
N PHE A 232 6.84 0.44 -11.80
CA PHE A 232 5.80 -0.56 -11.57
C PHE A 232 4.42 0.09 -11.74
N SER A 233 3.45 -0.69 -12.17
CA SER A 233 2.07 -0.23 -12.29
C SER A 233 1.08 -1.27 -11.82
N TYR A 234 -0.10 -0.82 -11.40
CA TYR A 234 -1.22 -1.71 -11.15
C TYR A 234 -2.51 -1.18 -11.78
N CYS A 235 -3.45 -2.11 -11.97
CA CYS A 235 -4.84 -1.85 -12.36
C CYS A 235 -5.73 -2.57 -11.36
N LEU A 236 -6.33 -1.80 -10.43
CA LEU A 236 -7.18 -2.36 -9.39
C LEU A 236 -8.61 -2.48 -9.89
N THR A 237 -9.17 -3.68 -9.79
CA THR A 237 -10.57 -3.94 -10.12
C THR A 237 -11.49 -3.29 -9.09
N PRO A 238 -12.76 -3.01 -9.45
CA PRO A 238 -13.74 -2.48 -8.51
C PRO A 238 -13.84 -3.38 -7.29
N TYR A 239 -13.99 -2.79 -6.11
CA TYR A 239 -14.04 -3.50 -4.84
C TYR A 239 -15.07 -4.64 -4.77
N THR A 240 -16.19 -4.49 -5.48
CA THR A 240 -17.27 -5.49 -5.55
C THR A 240 -17.12 -6.47 -6.72
N SER A 241 -16.02 -6.40 -7.47
CA SER A 241 -15.70 -7.30 -8.57
C SER A 241 -15.07 -8.58 -8.02
N ASN A 242 -15.40 -9.71 -8.64
CA ASN A 242 -14.72 -10.98 -8.39
C ASN A 242 -13.49 -11.17 -9.30
N LYS A 243 -13.18 -10.20 -10.17
CA LYS A 243 -12.00 -10.26 -11.03
C LYS A 243 -10.74 -9.92 -10.22
N LYS A 244 -9.64 -10.61 -10.55
CA LYS A 244 -8.32 -10.29 -10.02
C LYS A 244 -7.81 -8.97 -10.63
N SER A 245 -7.14 -8.19 -9.80
CA SER A 245 -6.40 -7.00 -10.20
C SER A 245 -5.04 -7.40 -10.78
N THR A 246 -4.33 -6.49 -11.46
CA THR A 246 -3.02 -6.78 -12.05
C THR A 246 -1.96 -5.85 -11.51
N LEU A 247 -0.77 -6.38 -11.22
CA LEU A 247 0.47 -5.67 -10.94
C LEU A 247 1.53 -6.04 -12.00
N LEU A 248 2.22 -5.04 -12.53
CA LEU A 248 3.21 -5.17 -13.59
C LEU A 248 4.51 -4.47 -13.19
N PHE A 249 5.63 -5.11 -13.48
CA PHE A 249 6.98 -4.59 -13.29
C PHE A 249 7.76 -4.56 -14.61
N GLY A 250 8.85 -3.79 -14.64
CA GLY A 250 9.77 -3.79 -15.77
C GLY A 250 9.13 -3.18 -17.02
N SER A 251 9.42 -3.75 -18.18
CA SER A 251 8.92 -3.26 -19.47
C SER A 251 7.41 -3.48 -19.64
N LEU A 252 6.81 -4.42 -18.90
CA LEU A 252 5.35 -4.56 -18.84
C LEU A 252 4.66 -3.34 -18.21
N ALA A 253 5.38 -2.57 -17.37
CA ALA A 253 4.88 -1.29 -16.86
C ALA A 253 5.04 -0.14 -17.87
N ASP A 254 5.77 -0.34 -18.98
CA ASP A 254 5.87 0.61 -20.09
C ASP A 254 4.79 0.34 -21.16
N GLY A 255 4.35 -0.92 -21.32
CA GLY A 255 3.32 -1.38 -22.29
C GLY A 255 1.88 -0.92 -21.99
N VAL A 256 1.75 0.17 -21.25
CA VAL A 256 0.53 0.64 -20.60
C VAL A 256 -0.26 1.62 -21.49
N TYR A 257 0.28 1.94 -22.68
CA TYR A 257 -0.38 2.72 -23.72
C TYR A 257 -1.15 1.80 -24.69
N ASP A 258 -2.16 1.10 -24.19
CA ASP A 258 -3.09 0.40 -25.08
C ASP A 258 -4.31 1.29 -25.40
N ASP A 259 -5.05 0.92 -26.45
CA ASP A 259 -6.24 1.66 -26.92
C ASP A 259 -7.39 1.70 -25.89
N THR A 260 -7.26 0.97 -24.77
CA THR A 260 -8.25 0.93 -23.68
C THR A 260 -7.93 1.89 -22.54
N THR A 261 -6.77 2.55 -22.58
CA THR A 261 -6.34 3.54 -21.58
C THR A 261 -6.65 4.98 -22.01
N GLY A 262 -7.19 5.76 -21.07
CA GLY A 262 -7.39 7.20 -21.27
C GLY A 262 -6.09 8.00 -21.24
N PRO A 263 -6.15 9.33 -21.46
CA PRO A 263 -4.96 10.19 -21.38
C PRO A 263 -4.38 10.17 -19.96
N PHE A 264 -3.06 9.97 -19.86
CA PHE A 264 -2.36 10.01 -18.60
C PHE A 264 -2.31 11.41 -18.02
N GLN A 265 -2.49 11.46 -16.71
CA GLN A 265 -2.30 12.62 -15.87
C GLN A 265 -1.14 12.32 -14.95
N THR A 266 -0.16 13.22 -14.87
CA THR A 266 1.13 12.94 -14.19
C THR A 266 1.45 14.03 -13.18
N THR A 267 1.86 13.61 -11.99
CA THR A 267 2.31 14.49 -10.91
C THR A 267 3.66 14.04 -10.38
N ALA A 268 4.39 14.95 -9.75
CA ALA A 268 5.64 14.63 -9.08
C ALA A 268 5.39 13.82 -7.80
N LEU A 269 6.25 12.82 -7.59
CA LEU A 269 6.44 12.21 -6.29
C LEU A 269 7.36 13.11 -5.46
N LEU A 270 6.96 13.34 -4.21
CA LEU A 270 7.73 14.11 -3.24
C LEU A 270 8.50 13.13 -2.33
N GLN A 271 9.64 13.58 -1.82
CA GLN A 271 10.49 12.80 -0.93
C GLN A 271 10.48 13.41 0.47
N SER A 272 10.31 12.56 1.50
CA SER A 272 10.50 12.92 2.90
C SER A 272 11.80 12.32 3.40
N ARG A 273 12.69 13.13 3.97
CA ARG A 273 13.92 12.61 4.59
C ARG A 273 13.66 11.88 5.90
N GLN A 274 12.57 12.21 6.59
CA GLN A 274 12.21 11.59 7.86
C GLN A 274 11.41 10.30 7.65
N ASN A 275 10.61 10.24 6.58
CA ASN A 275 9.78 9.08 6.25
C ASN A 275 9.99 8.67 4.77
N PRO A 276 11.20 8.19 4.40
CA PRO A 276 11.57 7.89 3.02
C PRO A 276 10.74 6.76 2.41
N THR A 277 10.25 5.81 3.22
CA THR A 277 9.36 4.70 2.83
C THR A 277 8.20 5.12 1.92
N PHE A 278 7.55 6.25 2.20
CA PHE A 278 6.25 6.58 1.62
C PHE A 278 6.32 7.28 0.27
N TYR A 279 5.31 7.03 -0.56
CA TYR A 279 5.07 7.77 -1.80
C TYR A 279 4.20 8.99 -1.52
N TYR A 280 4.84 10.15 -1.37
CA TYR A 280 4.12 11.43 -1.26
C TYR A 280 3.82 11.98 -2.65
N VAL A 281 2.64 12.57 -2.83
CA VAL A 281 2.21 13.20 -4.09
C VAL A 281 2.04 14.70 -3.91
N ALA A 282 2.35 15.48 -4.95
CA ALA A 282 2.14 16.92 -4.95
C ALA A 282 0.65 17.29 -5.13
N PHE A 283 -0.17 16.99 -4.12
CA PHE A 283 -1.61 17.25 -4.10
C PHE A 283 -1.90 18.73 -3.79
N THR A 284 -2.85 19.34 -4.50
CA THR A 284 -3.13 20.79 -4.40
C THR A 284 -4.57 21.13 -4.06
N GLY A 285 -5.52 20.19 -4.17
CA GLY A 285 -6.86 20.43 -3.70
C GLY A 285 -7.94 19.54 -4.30
N VAL A 286 -9.17 19.88 -3.98
CA VAL A 286 -10.37 19.10 -4.31
C VAL A 286 -11.41 20.02 -4.94
N THR A 287 -12.07 19.53 -5.99
CA THR A 287 -13.32 20.12 -6.51
C THR A 287 -14.48 19.17 -6.24
N VAL A 288 -15.61 19.72 -5.77
CA VAL A 288 -16.88 19.02 -5.58
C VAL A 288 -17.96 19.74 -6.38
N GLY A 289 -18.51 19.07 -7.38
CA GLY A 289 -19.43 19.60 -8.38
C GLY A 289 -18.82 20.77 -9.12
N THR A 290 -19.43 21.94 -8.99
CA THR A 290 -18.97 23.19 -9.62
C THR A 290 -18.01 24.00 -8.74
N ARG A 291 -17.69 23.52 -7.53
CA ARG A 291 -16.96 24.29 -6.52
C ARG A 291 -15.58 23.70 -6.24
N ARG A 292 -14.52 24.42 -6.63
CA ARG A 292 -13.17 24.18 -6.11
C ARG A 292 -13.11 24.61 -4.64
N LEU A 293 -12.75 23.69 -3.77
CA LEU A 293 -12.76 23.93 -2.33
C LEU A 293 -11.63 24.89 -1.95
N ARG A 294 -11.93 25.84 -1.04
CA ARG A 294 -10.97 26.83 -0.53
C ARG A 294 -10.19 26.25 0.64
N ILE A 295 -9.35 25.26 0.35
CA ILE A 295 -8.48 24.62 1.33
C ILE A 295 -7.10 25.28 1.22
N PRO A 296 -6.48 25.73 2.33
CA PRO A 296 -5.15 26.32 2.28
C PRO A 296 -4.12 25.28 1.84
N ALA A 297 -3.16 25.68 1.01
CA ALA A 297 -2.12 24.77 0.52
C ALA A 297 -1.31 24.11 1.67
N SER A 298 -1.20 24.77 2.82
CA SER A 298 -0.57 24.24 4.02
C SER A 298 -1.25 22.96 4.56
N ALA A 299 -2.52 22.72 4.24
CA ALA A 299 -3.23 21.50 4.65
C ALA A 299 -2.74 20.23 3.93
N PHE A 300 -1.99 20.39 2.82
CA PHE A 300 -1.44 19.29 2.03
C PHE A 300 0.11 19.33 1.97
N ALA A 301 0.73 20.31 2.62
CA ALA A 301 2.17 20.50 2.56
C ALA A 301 2.90 19.40 3.34
N LEU A 302 3.98 18.88 2.74
CA LEU A 302 4.91 17.99 3.41
C LEU A 302 5.91 18.82 4.23
N GLY A 303 5.87 18.66 5.54
CA GLY A 303 6.80 19.30 6.47
C GLY A 303 8.22 18.75 6.35
N HIS A 304 9.21 19.58 6.66
CA HIS A 304 10.63 19.15 6.66
C HIS A 304 10.92 18.12 7.76
N ASP A 305 10.10 18.09 8.81
CA ASP A 305 10.10 17.09 9.88
C ASP A 305 9.31 15.81 9.52
N GLY A 306 8.83 15.69 8.29
CA GLY A 306 8.05 14.53 7.83
C GLY A 306 6.58 14.58 8.21
N SER A 307 6.13 15.62 8.91
CA SER A 307 4.72 15.82 9.24
C SER A 307 3.89 16.22 8.02
N GLY A 308 2.58 15.97 8.07
CA GLY A 308 1.67 16.32 6.99
C GLY A 308 1.93 15.57 5.69
N GLY A 309 1.79 16.27 4.56
CA GLY A 309 1.88 15.70 3.22
C GLY A 309 0.68 14.83 2.84
N VAL A 310 0.69 14.37 1.58
CA VAL A 310 -0.34 13.47 1.03
C VAL A 310 0.33 12.21 0.52
N ILE A 311 0.05 11.07 1.15
CA ILE A 311 0.56 9.75 0.76
C ILE A 311 -0.41 9.11 -0.23
N ILE A 312 0.06 8.45 -1.28
CA ILE A 312 -0.75 7.50 -2.04
C ILE A 312 -0.46 6.08 -1.52
N ASP A 313 -1.51 5.34 -1.15
CA ASP A 313 -1.35 4.04 -0.50
C ASP A 313 -2.36 3.02 -1.03
N SER A 314 -1.87 1.95 -1.67
CA SER A 314 -2.69 0.82 -2.12
C SER A 314 -3.18 -0.04 -0.95
N GLY A 315 -2.48 0.00 0.19
CA GLY A 315 -2.82 -0.70 1.42
C GLY A 315 -3.99 -0.07 2.20
N THR A 316 -4.38 1.17 1.88
CA THR A 316 -5.53 1.85 2.52
C THR A 316 -6.74 1.80 1.57
N ALA A 317 -7.92 1.33 1.98
CA ALA A 317 -9.11 1.38 1.11
C ALA A 317 -9.68 2.79 0.90
N LEU A 318 -10.10 3.46 1.98
CA LEU A 318 -10.69 4.80 1.93
C LEU A 318 -9.62 5.87 1.77
N THR A 319 -9.99 6.99 1.16
CA THR A 319 -9.14 8.19 1.23
C THR A 319 -9.33 8.87 2.58
N LEU A 320 -8.22 9.16 3.25
CA LEU A 320 -8.15 9.74 4.58
C LEU A 320 -7.75 11.21 4.48
N PHE A 321 -8.52 12.10 5.07
CA PHE A 321 -8.24 13.54 5.07
C PHE A 321 -8.09 14.06 6.50
N PRO A 322 -7.25 15.09 6.72
CA PRO A 322 -7.28 15.84 7.97
C PRO A 322 -8.70 16.34 8.24
N ALA A 323 -9.13 16.32 9.51
CA ALA A 323 -10.51 16.66 9.90
C ALA A 323 -11.07 17.94 9.25
N ALA A 324 -10.29 19.03 9.22
CA ALA A 324 -10.70 20.29 8.60
C ALA A 324 -10.94 20.18 7.07
N VAL A 325 -10.15 19.36 6.38
CA VAL A 325 -10.32 19.08 4.95
C VAL A 325 -11.56 18.22 4.72
N LEU A 326 -11.74 17.17 5.54
CA LEU A 326 -12.93 16.33 5.49
C LEU A 326 -14.20 17.17 5.68
N ASP A 327 -14.22 18.07 6.67
CA ASP A 327 -15.35 18.96 6.93
C ASP A 327 -15.69 19.85 5.73
N GLU A 328 -14.68 20.40 5.02
CA GLU A 328 -14.89 21.17 3.78
C GLU A 328 -15.52 20.31 2.67
N VAL A 329 -15.05 19.09 2.50
CA VAL A 329 -15.59 18.12 1.52
C VAL A 329 -17.04 17.79 1.87
N VAL A 330 -17.31 17.41 3.12
CA VAL A 330 -18.67 17.06 3.60
C VAL A 330 -19.62 18.24 3.43
N ARG A 331 -19.19 19.46 3.78
CA ARG A 331 -19.99 20.68 3.60
C ARG A 331 -20.33 20.92 2.13
N ALA A 332 -19.38 20.69 1.22
CA ALA A 332 -19.61 20.81 -0.21
C ALA A 332 -20.67 19.83 -0.72
N PHE A 333 -20.57 18.56 -0.31
CA PHE A 333 -21.55 17.53 -0.66
C PHE A 333 -22.93 17.85 -0.07
N ARG A 334 -23.00 18.23 1.21
CA ARG A 334 -24.26 18.62 1.87
C ARG A 334 -25.00 19.73 1.12
N SER A 335 -24.28 20.77 0.66
CA SER A 335 -24.90 21.88 -0.06
C SER A 335 -25.48 21.51 -1.44
N GLN A 336 -24.98 20.45 -2.06
CA GLN A 336 -25.32 20.08 -3.44
C GLN A 336 -26.24 18.86 -3.53
N LEU A 337 -26.08 17.87 -2.64
CA LEU A 337 -26.93 16.68 -2.58
C LEU A 337 -28.34 17.01 -2.06
N ARG A 338 -28.46 18.00 -1.17
CA ARG A 338 -29.73 18.38 -0.50
C ARG A 338 -30.41 17.20 0.22
N LEU A 339 -29.63 16.20 0.63
CA LEU A 339 -30.06 15.09 1.48
C LEU A 339 -29.67 15.36 2.94
N PRO A 340 -30.49 14.95 3.92
CA PRO A 340 -30.09 15.00 5.32
C PRO A 340 -28.97 13.97 5.59
N LEU A 341 -28.13 14.25 6.59
CA LEU A 341 -27.22 13.23 7.12
C LEU A 341 -28.04 12.10 7.75
N ALA A 342 -27.54 10.87 7.69
CA ALA A 342 -28.17 9.74 8.35
C ALA A 342 -28.10 9.93 9.88
N ASN A 343 -29.20 9.73 10.61
CA ASN A 343 -29.30 10.00 12.06
C ASN A 343 -28.40 9.09 12.91
N ASP A 344 -28.04 7.92 12.39
CA ASP A 344 -27.33 6.86 13.11
C ASP A 344 -25.88 6.73 12.60
N SER A 345 -25.38 7.68 11.81
CA SER A 345 -23.96 7.69 11.44
C SER A 345 -23.12 8.02 12.67
N SER A 346 -22.70 6.99 13.39
CA SER A 346 -21.53 7.10 14.27
C SER A 346 -20.35 7.61 13.44
N PRO A 347 -19.39 8.37 14.02
CA PRO A 347 -18.09 8.56 13.38
C PRO A 347 -17.47 7.23 12.90
N GLU A 348 -17.87 6.11 13.53
CA GLU A 348 -17.52 4.73 13.17
C GLU A 348 -18.09 4.26 11.81
N ASP A 349 -19.22 4.79 11.35
CA ASP A 349 -19.91 4.38 10.11
C ASP A 349 -19.64 5.30 8.91
N GLY A 350 -18.76 6.30 9.08
CA GLY A 350 -18.36 7.26 8.06
C GLY A 350 -19.44 8.29 7.72
N VAL A 351 -19.25 9.04 6.63
CA VAL A 351 -20.13 10.14 6.27
C VAL A 351 -21.25 9.65 5.36
N CYS A 352 -22.43 9.42 5.94
CA CYS A 352 -23.60 8.92 5.21
C CYS A 352 -24.76 9.92 5.18
N PHE A 353 -25.46 9.95 4.05
CA PHE A 353 -26.68 10.70 3.80
C PHE A 353 -27.86 9.73 3.76
N ALA A 354 -29.01 10.15 4.29
CA ALA A 354 -30.25 9.40 4.10
C ALA A 354 -30.68 9.56 2.63
N ALA A 355 -30.83 8.43 1.94
CA ALA A 355 -31.23 8.35 0.56
C ALA A 355 -32.56 7.57 0.45
N PRO A 356 -33.37 7.82 -0.58
CA PRO A 356 -34.62 7.08 -0.77
C PRO A 356 -34.38 5.56 -0.80
N VAL A 357 -35.11 4.81 0.03
CA VAL A 357 -35.15 3.35 -0.05
C VAL A 357 -35.89 3.00 -1.33
N THR A 358 -35.17 2.51 -2.32
CA THR A 358 -35.72 2.13 -3.61
C THR A 358 -35.62 0.62 -3.79
N SER A 359 -36.76 -0.02 -4.06
CA SER A 359 -36.86 -1.45 -4.34
C SER A 359 -37.20 -1.70 -5.80
N GLY A 360 -36.82 -2.87 -6.32
CA GLY A 360 -37.14 -3.28 -7.70
C GLY A 360 -36.57 -2.33 -8.76
N ARG A 361 -37.35 -2.08 -9.82
CA ARG A 361 -36.92 -1.28 -11.00
C ARG A 361 -36.62 0.20 -10.66
N LEU A 362 -37.15 0.71 -9.55
CA LEU A 362 -36.89 2.06 -9.03
C LEU A 362 -35.51 2.18 -8.33
N ALA A 363 -34.85 1.07 -7.98
CA ALA A 363 -33.49 1.08 -7.44
C ALA A 363 -32.44 1.62 -8.43
N GLN A 364 -32.79 1.70 -9.71
CA GLN A 364 -31.93 2.24 -10.76
C GLN A 364 -31.93 3.78 -10.83
N LEU A 365 -32.89 4.46 -10.18
CA LEU A 365 -32.87 5.92 -10.04
C LEU A 365 -31.78 6.30 -9.03
N ARG A 366 -30.57 6.48 -9.56
CA ARG A 366 -29.41 6.90 -8.76
C ARG A 366 -29.60 8.36 -8.35
N VAL A 367 -29.43 8.62 -7.06
CA VAL A 367 -29.25 9.98 -6.55
C VAL A 367 -28.12 10.63 -7.34
N ALA A 368 -28.37 11.80 -7.92
CA ALA A 368 -27.36 12.59 -8.59
C ALA A 368 -26.30 13.01 -7.56
N VAL A 369 -25.05 12.67 -7.82
CA VAL A 369 -23.92 12.97 -6.92
C VAL A 369 -23.03 14.02 -7.59
N PRO A 370 -22.59 15.06 -6.86
CA PRO A 370 -21.63 16.03 -7.38
C PRO A 370 -20.36 15.32 -7.86
N ARG A 371 -19.91 15.65 -9.08
CA ARG A 371 -18.60 15.24 -9.62
C ARG A 371 -17.49 15.55 -8.61
N MET A 372 -16.46 14.72 -8.51
CA MET A 372 -15.34 14.99 -7.62
C MET A 372 -14.03 14.88 -8.38
N VAL A 373 -13.17 15.89 -8.24
CA VAL A 373 -11.86 15.95 -8.91
C VAL A 373 -10.78 16.21 -7.87
N PHE A 374 -9.71 15.41 -7.93
CA PHE A 374 -8.48 15.62 -7.18
C PHE A 374 -7.48 16.35 -8.06
N HIS A 375 -6.90 17.43 -7.54
CA HIS A 375 -5.99 18.29 -8.27
C HIS A 375 -4.57 18.12 -7.77
N PHE A 376 -3.62 18.05 -8.70
CA PHE A 376 -2.21 17.90 -8.41
C PHE A 376 -1.41 19.06 -9.01
N HIS A 377 -0.22 19.29 -8.46
CA HIS A 377 0.73 20.24 -8.99
C HIS A 377 1.14 19.83 -10.41
N GLY A 378 1.43 20.80 -11.28
CA GLY A 378 1.70 20.54 -12.70
C GLY A 378 0.44 20.45 -13.57
N GLY A 379 -0.75 20.65 -13.00
CA GLY A 379 -2.02 20.71 -13.74
C GLY A 379 -2.68 19.35 -13.98
N ALA A 380 -2.17 18.29 -13.36
CA ALA A 380 -2.79 16.98 -13.44
C ALA A 380 -4.07 16.89 -12.59
N ASP A 381 -5.12 16.35 -13.21
CA ASP A 381 -6.46 16.23 -12.60
C ASP A 381 -6.93 14.77 -12.62
N LEU A 382 -7.26 14.24 -11.45
CA LEU A 382 -7.91 12.93 -11.31
C LEU A 382 -9.41 13.13 -11.16
N ASP A 383 -10.14 12.96 -12.27
CA ASP A 383 -11.60 12.98 -12.30
C ASP A 383 -12.15 11.63 -11.81
N LEU A 384 -12.76 11.63 -10.63
CA LEU A 384 -13.14 10.39 -9.96
C LEU A 384 -14.46 9.85 -10.51
N PRO A 385 -14.51 8.58 -10.94
CA PRO A 385 -15.76 7.90 -11.18
C PRO A 385 -16.60 7.85 -9.90
N ARG A 386 -17.91 8.00 -10.01
CA ARG A 386 -18.83 7.99 -8.84
C ARG A 386 -18.60 6.81 -7.87
N ARG A 387 -18.31 5.63 -8.40
CA ARG A 387 -18.08 4.41 -7.61
C ARG A 387 -16.83 4.47 -6.71
N ASN A 388 -15.89 5.36 -7.04
CA ASN A 388 -14.61 5.48 -6.36
C ASN A 388 -14.70 6.32 -5.07
N TYR A 389 -15.75 7.13 -4.91
CA TYR A 389 -15.93 8.00 -3.72
C TYR A 389 -17.32 7.94 -3.09
N VAL A 390 -18.28 7.21 -3.69
CA VAL A 390 -19.62 7.02 -3.13
C VAL A 390 -20.03 5.55 -3.12
N LEU A 391 -20.56 5.13 -1.98
CA LEU A 391 -21.33 3.91 -1.81
C LEU A 391 -22.83 4.20 -1.81
N ASP A 392 -23.58 3.54 -2.69
CA ASP A 392 -25.02 3.34 -2.53
C ASP A 392 -25.31 2.09 -1.71
N ASP A 393 -26.01 2.28 -0.60
CA ASP A 393 -26.65 1.23 0.18
C ASP A 393 -28.17 1.40 0.07
N HIS A 394 -28.71 0.98 -1.07
CA HIS A 394 -30.15 1.07 -1.36
C HIS A 394 -31.01 0.32 -0.35
N ARG A 395 -30.49 -0.76 0.26
CA ARG A 395 -31.23 -1.59 1.23
C ARG A 395 -31.50 -0.82 2.51
N ASN A 396 -30.50 -0.09 3.00
CA ASN A 396 -30.61 0.71 4.22
C ASN A 396 -31.00 2.17 3.93
N GLY A 397 -31.25 2.54 2.67
CA GLY A 397 -31.58 3.91 2.29
C GLY A 397 -30.44 4.88 2.60
N ARG A 398 -29.20 4.52 2.26
CA ARG A 398 -28.01 5.32 2.57
C ARG A 398 -27.15 5.58 1.33
N LEU A 399 -26.56 6.76 1.30
CA LEU A 399 -25.50 7.14 0.36
C LEU A 399 -24.30 7.61 1.18
N CYS A 400 -23.19 6.88 1.14
CA CYS A 400 -22.02 7.15 1.98
C CYS A 400 -20.83 7.61 1.16
N LEU A 401 -20.13 8.64 1.64
CA LEU A 401 -18.85 9.05 1.10
C LEU A 401 -17.76 8.09 1.58
N LEU A 402 -16.86 7.72 0.68
CA LEU A 402 -15.75 6.80 0.95
C LEU A 402 -14.50 7.56 1.43
N PHE A 403 -14.73 8.48 2.36
CA PHE A 403 -13.71 9.30 3.00
C PHE A 403 -13.79 9.18 4.52
N ALA A 404 -12.65 9.24 5.19
CA ALA A 404 -12.59 9.25 6.64
C ALA A 404 -11.55 10.25 7.16
N ASP A 405 -11.60 10.52 8.46
CA ASP A 405 -10.61 11.34 9.15
C ASP A 405 -9.29 10.56 9.24
N SER A 406 -8.17 11.24 8.94
CA SER A 406 -6.83 10.67 9.10
C SER A 406 -6.41 10.59 10.57
N GLY A 407 -7.02 11.38 11.46
CA GLY A 407 -6.63 11.47 12.87
C GLY A 407 -5.30 12.19 13.09
N ASP A 408 -4.79 12.90 12.08
CA ASP A 408 -3.54 13.66 12.11
C ASP A 408 -3.58 14.85 11.13
N SER A 409 -2.43 15.49 10.88
CA SER A 409 -2.31 16.60 9.91
C SER A 409 -2.02 16.15 8.47
N GLY A 410 -1.85 14.85 8.20
CA GLY A 410 -1.53 14.31 6.89
C GLY A 410 -2.75 13.73 6.18
N ALA A 411 -2.67 13.54 4.86
CA ALA A 411 -3.72 12.89 4.08
C ALA A 411 -3.21 11.60 3.41
N THR A 412 -4.11 10.67 3.14
CA THR A 412 -3.81 9.43 2.42
C THR A 412 -4.82 9.19 1.32
N ILE A 413 -4.37 9.13 0.07
CA ILE A 413 -5.16 8.71 -1.08
C ILE A 413 -5.22 7.18 -1.08
N GLY A 414 -6.37 6.64 -0.67
CA GLY A 414 -6.62 5.19 -0.61
C GLY A 414 -6.91 4.58 -1.98
N ASN A 415 -7.10 3.27 -2.03
CA ASN A 415 -7.19 2.50 -3.26
C ASN A 415 -8.55 2.58 -3.95
N PHE A 416 -9.64 2.96 -3.27
CA PHE A 416 -10.95 3.13 -3.92
C PHE A 416 -10.92 4.19 -5.01
N VAL A 417 -10.17 5.26 -4.81
CA VAL A 417 -9.97 6.31 -5.82
C VAL A 417 -9.00 5.90 -6.94
N GLN A 418 -8.35 4.75 -6.79
CA GLN A 418 -7.41 4.17 -7.73
C GLN A 418 -7.99 2.97 -8.51
N GLN A 419 -9.22 2.55 -8.20
CA GLN A 419 -9.90 1.46 -8.92
C GLN A 419 -10.36 1.88 -10.31
N ASP A 420 -10.26 0.95 -11.27
CA ASP A 420 -10.40 1.19 -12.72
C ASP A 420 -9.52 2.33 -13.24
N MET A 421 -8.39 2.50 -12.56
CA MET A 421 -7.32 3.36 -12.98
C MET A 421 -6.08 2.50 -13.10
N ARG A 422 -5.36 2.74 -14.17
CA ARG A 422 -3.97 2.35 -14.24
C ARG A 422 -3.16 3.37 -13.48
N VAL A 423 -2.43 2.92 -12.46
CA VAL A 423 -1.55 3.77 -11.64
C VAL A 423 -0.11 3.31 -11.89
N LEU A 424 0.72 4.21 -12.41
CA LEU A 424 2.12 3.97 -12.74
C LEU A 424 3.02 4.78 -11.81
N TYR A 425 3.92 4.09 -11.13
CA TYR A 425 5.01 4.67 -10.36
C TYR A 425 6.25 4.65 -11.26
N ASP A 426 6.72 5.81 -11.69
CA ASP A 426 8.00 5.97 -12.39
C ASP A 426 9.02 6.52 -11.39
N LEU A 427 9.80 5.61 -10.81
CA LEU A 427 10.78 5.91 -9.76
C LEU A 427 12.08 6.47 -10.35
N GLU A 428 12.32 6.26 -11.64
CA GLU A 428 13.45 6.89 -12.36
C GLU A 428 13.18 8.38 -12.60
N ARG A 429 11.92 8.73 -12.87
CA ARG A 429 11.50 10.13 -13.09
C ARG A 429 10.90 10.82 -11.86
N GLU A 430 10.74 10.08 -10.76
CA GLU A 430 10.06 10.58 -9.54
C GLU A 430 8.66 11.11 -9.85
N THR A 431 7.87 10.34 -10.59
CA THR A 431 6.50 10.72 -10.98
C THR A 431 5.49 9.61 -10.73
N LEU A 432 4.26 10.02 -10.46
CA LEU A 432 3.08 9.17 -10.43
C LEU A 432 2.17 9.55 -11.59
N SER A 433 1.77 8.58 -12.40
CA SER A 433 0.82 8.77 -13.48
C SER A 433 -0.44 7.94 -13.25
N PHE A 434 -1.60 8.49 -13.61
CA PHE A 434 -2.87 7.79 -13.56
C PHE A 434 -3.67 8.00 -14.85
N ALA A 435 -4.33 6.94 -15.30
CA ALA A 435 -5.20 6.95 -16.48
C ALA A 435 -6.41 6.01 -16.25
N PRO A 436 -7.63 6.39 -16.67
CA PRO A 436 -8.76 5.47 -16.66
C PRO A 436 -8.45 4.21 -17.48
N ALA A 437 -8.77 3.04 -16.95
CA ALA A 437 -8.52 1.75 -17.59
C ALA A 437 -9.63 0.73 -17.24
N GLN A 438 -9.85 -0.24 -18.11
CA GLN A 438 -10.73 -1.38 -17.82
C GLN A 438 -9.94 -2.49 -17.16
N CYS A 439 -9.95 -2.51 -15.83
CA CYS A 439 -9.51 -3.64 -15.04
C CYS A 439 -10.65 -4.71 -15.00
#